data_AF-A0A815UGK3-F1
#
_entry.id   AF-A0A815UGK3-F1
#
_cell.length_a   1.000
_cell.length_b   1.000
_cell.length_c   1.000
_cell.angle_alpha   90.00
_cell.angle_beta   90.00
_cell.angle_gamma   90.00
#
_symmetry.space_group_name_H-M   'P 1'
#
loop_
_entity.id
_entity.type
_entity.pdbx_description
1 polymer ?
#
loop_
_entity_poly.entity_id
_entity_poly.type
_entity_poly.pdbx_seq_one_letter_code
_entity_poly.pdbx_strand_id
1 'polypeptide(L)' 'MRGRRTEGQLTRMLIFQIFVHLILVLPFGMTYAMNSFIPSTQTPTVIAIRLVFVIWQQCDYFVSFFLYIFSGYIYRREFL' A
#
# COMPACT_ATOMS: atom_id res chain seq x y z
N MET A 1 -8.31 21.53 -22.92
CA MET A 1 -9.14 21.05 -21.78
C MET A 1 -8.96 19.55 -21.49
N ARG A 2 -8.57 18.70 -22.45
CA ARG A 2 -8.34 17.25 -22.23
C ARG A 2 -7.18 16.93 -21.27
N GLY A 3 -6.01 17.56 -21.43
CA GLY A 3 -4.82 17.31 -20.58
C GLY A 3 -5.04 17.56 -19.09
N ARG A 4 -5.76 18.64 -18.72
CA ARG A 4 -6.11 18.95 -17.33
C ARG A 4 -6.99 17.89 -16.65
N ARG A 5 -7.83 17.19 -17.42
CA ARG A 5 -8.73 16.14 -16.89
C ARG A 5 -7.93 14.86 -16.61
N THR A 6 -7.00 14.54 -17.51
CA THR A 6 -6.07 13.41 -17.41
C THR A 6 -5.11 13.57 -16.22
N GLU A 7 -4.56 14.77 -16.02
CA GLU A 7 -3.67 15.08 -14.88
C GLU A 7 -4.37 14.90 -13.53
N GLY A 8 -5.62 15.36 -13.42
CA GLY A 8 -6.42 15.18 -12.19
C GLY A 8 -6.70 13.70 -11.88
N GLN A 9 -6.92 12.87 -12.90
CA GLN A 9 -7.15 11.44 -12.72
C GLN A 9 -5.87 10.67 -12.35
N LEU A 10 -4.75 11.00 -12.99
CA LEU A 10 -3.42 10.49 -12.61
C LEU A 10 -3.10 10.83 -11.14
N THR A 11 -3.38 12.08 -10.74
CA THR A 11 -3.17 12.52 -9.35
C THR A 11 -4.03 11.71 -8.38
N ARG A 12 -5.31 11.48 -8.69
CA ARG A 12 -6.20 10.65 -7.86
C ARG A 12 -5.72 9.20 -7.76
N MET A 13 -5.21 8.63 -8.86
CA MET A 13 -4.65 7.28 -8.87
C MET A 13 -3.39 7.19 -8.00
N LEU A 14 -2.46 8.14 -8.14
CA LEU A 14 -1.26 8.22 -7.32
C LEU A 14 -1.59 8.35 -5.84
N ILE A 15 -2.53 9.23 -5.48
CA ILE A 15 -3.00 9.40 -4.10
C ILE A 15 -3.57 8.07 -3.59
N PHE A 16 -4.44 7.41 -4.35
CA PHE A 16 -5.02 6.13 -3.96
C PHE A 16 -3.96 5.05 -3.76
N GLN A 17 -2.98 4.95 -4.66
CA GLN A 17 -1.87 4.00 -4.55
C GLN A 17 -1.03 4.28 -3.30
N ILE A 18 -0.72 5.54 -3.00
CA ILE A 18 0.01 5.94 -1.79
C ILE A 18 -0.79 5.55 -0.53
N PHE A 19 -2.10 5.81 -0.51
CA PHE A 19 -2.95 5.43 0.62
C PHE A 19 -2.94 3.92 0.88
N VAL A 20 -3.11 3.12 -0.19
CA VAL A 20 -3.10 1.66 -0.09
C VAL A 20 -1.72 1.17 0.38
N HIS A 21 -0.64 1.70 -0.20
CA HIS A 21 0.72 1.36 0.20
C HIS A 21 0.97 1.66 1.69
N LEU A 22 0.54 2.83 2.18
CA LEU A 22 0.66 3.19 3.59
C LEU A 22 -0.09 2.21 4.51
N ILE A 23 -1.31 1.81 4.15
CA ILE A 23 -2.09 0.83 4.92
C ILE A 23 -1.39 -0.53 4.98
N LEU A 24 -0.69 -0.92 3.91
CA LEU A 24 0.01 -2.20 3.84
C LEU A 24 1.36 -2.19 4.56
N VAL A 25 2.07 -1.06 4.55
CA VAL A 25 3.44 -0.96 5.10
C VAL A 25 3.47 -0.50 6.56
N LEU A 26 2.61 0.45 6.96
CA LEU A 26 2.67 1.04 8.29
C LEU A 26 2.54 0.03 9.45
N PRO A 27 1.64 -0.98 9.41
CA PRO A 27 1.49 -1.93 10.51
C PRO A 27 2.78 -2.73 10.78
N PHE A 28 3.47 -3.17 9.73
CA PHE A 28 4.77 -3.82 9.86
C PHE A 28 5.83 -2.85 10.37
N GLY A 29 5.93 -1.65 9.77
CA GLY A 29 6.92 -0.65 10.16
C GLY A 29 6.84 -0.27 11.64
N MET A 30 5.62 -0.06 12.15
CA MET A 30 5.37 0.25 13.57
C MET A 30 5.76 -0.93 14.48
N THR A 31 5.30 -2.14 14.18
CA THR A 31 5.60 -3.32 15.01
C THR A 31 7.07 -3.71 14.98
N TYR A 32 7.74 -3.54 13.85
CA TYR A 32 9.17 -3.72 13.72
C TYR A 32 9.96 -2.69 14.54
N ALA A 33 9.60 -1.41 14.44
CA ALA A 33 10.23 -0.35 15.22
C ALA A 33 10.05 -0.58 16.73
N MET A 34 8.85 -0.93 17.18
CA MET A 34 8.57 -1.25 18.58
C MET A 34 9.48 -2.38 19.09
N ASN A 35 9.56 -3.51 18.37
CA ASN A 35 10.44 -4.62 18.72
C ASN A 35 11.93 -4.24 18.75
N SER A 36 12.34 -3.29 17.91
CA SER A 36 13.74 -2.87 17.79
C SER A 36 14.17 -1.92 18.91
N PHE A 37 13.29 -1.00 19.31
CA PHE A 37 13.62 0.05 20.29
C PHE A 37 13.13 -0.26 21.70
N ILE A 38 12.13 -1.15 21.87
CA ILE A 38 11.52 -1.45 23.16
C ILE A 38 11.70 -2.94 23.48
N PRO A 39 12.70 -3.31 24.30
CA PRO A 39 12.99 -4.72 24.63
C PRO A 39 11.82 -5.48 25.26
N SER A 40 10.96 -4.78 26.02
CA SER A 40 9.76 -5.40 26.64
C SER A 40 8.72 -5.86 25.62
N THR A 41 8.82 -5.43 24.36
CA THR A 41 7.93 -5.86 23.28
C THR A 41 8.42 -7.10 22.54
N GLN A 42 9.61 -7.63 22.86
CA GLN A 42 10.16 -8.85 22.25
C GLN A 42 9.54 -10.13 22.83
N THR A 43 8.22 -10.13 22.99
CA THR A 43 7.47 -11.28 23.45
C THR A 43 7.08 -12.17 22.26
N PRO A 44 6.92 -13.50 22.46
CA PRO A 44 6.53 -14.41 21.39
C PRO A 44 5.25 -14.00 20.65
N THR A 45 4.29 -13.40 21.36
CA THR A 45 3.02 -12.91 20.81
C THR A 45 3.24 -11.74 19.86
N VAL A 46 4.06 -10.76 20.24
CA VAL A 46 4.36 -9.59 19.40
C VAL A 46 5.20 -9.99 18.19
N ILE A 47 6.12 -10.94 18.34
CA ILE A 47 6.87 -11.52 17.21
C ILE A 47 5.93 -12.22 16.23
N ALA A 48 4.94 -13.00 16.73
CA ALA A 48 3.94 -13.62 15.87
C ALA A 48 3.09 -12.58 15.11
N ILE A 49 2.66 -11.52 15.79
CA ILE A 49 1.95 -10.39 15.15
C ILE A 49 2.82 -9.73 14.06
N ARG A 50 4.12 -9.53 14.34
CA ARG A 50 5.07 -9.00 13.35
C ARG A 50 5.13 -9.88 12.11
N LEU A 51 5.17 -11.21 12.27
CA LEU A 51 5.19 -12.15 11.14
C LEU A 51 3.90 -12.10 10.31
N VAL A 52 2.73 -11.94 10.96
CA VAL A 52 1.48 -11.71 10.24
C VAL A 52 1.53 -10.41 9.44
N PHE A 53 2.09 -9.35 10.02
CA PHE A 53 2.26 -8.08 9.30
C PHE A 53 3.30 -8.12 8.18
N VAL A 54 4.31 -9.01 8.26
CA VAL A 54 5.20 -9.27 7.12
C VAL A 54 4.39 -9.84 5.95
N ILE A 55 3.56 -10.85 6.19
CA ILE A 55 2.72 -11.45 5.14
C ILE A 55 1.75 -10.42 4.57
N TRP A 56 1.15 -9.59 5.44
CA TRP A 56 0.29 -8.47 5.04
C TRP A 56 1.02 -7.48 4.14
N GLN A 57 2.25 -7.11 4.48
CA GLN A 57 3.06 -6.20 3.68
C GLN A 57 3.39 -6.80 2.30
N GLN A 58 3.60 -8.11 2.19
CA GLN A 58 3.84 -8.76 0.89
C GLN A 58 2.66 -8.60 -0.08
N CYS A 59 1.43 -8.36 0.42
CA CYS A 59 0.28 -8.05 -0.43
C CYS A 59 0.48 -6.77 -1.26
N ASP A 60 1.33 -5.84 -0.82
CA ASP A 60 1.61 -4.58 -1.53
C ASP A 60 2.14 -4.81 -2.95
N TYR A 61 2.94 -5.86 -3.15
CA TYR A 61 3.46 -6.24 -4.47
C TYR A 61 2.33 -6.63 -5.45
N PHE A 62 1.34 -7.39 -4.98
CA PHE A 62 0.22 -7.84 -5.82
C PHE A 62 -0.82 -6.74 -6.00
N VAL A 63 -1.13 -6.00 -4.94
CA VAL A 63 -2.14 -4.93 -4.98
C VAL A 63 -1.71 -3.80 -5.92
N SER A 64 -0.43 -3.42 -5.91
CA SER A 64 0.10 -2.44 -6.87
C SER A 64 -0.10 -2.86 -8.32
N PHE A 65 0.09 -4.15 -8.63
CA PHE A 65 -0.17 -4.70 -9.96
C PHE A 65 -1.64 -4.62 -10.36
N PHE A 66 -2.56 -5.01 -9.47
CA PHE A 66 -3.99 -4.92 -9.74
C PHE A 66 -4.47 -3.47 -9.91
N LEU A 67 -3.99 -2.54 -9.07
CA LEU A 67 -4.34 -1.12 -9.17
C LEU A 67 -3.89 -0.50 -10.48
N TYR A 68 -2.72 -0.90 -10.99
CA TYR A 68 -2.26 -0.51 -12.31
C TYR A 68 -3.19 -1.02 -13.42
N ILE A 69 -3.58 -2.30 -13.39
CA ILE A 69 -4.48 -2.88 -14.39
C ILE A 69 -5.87 -2.23 -14.35
N PHE A 70 -6.48 -2.09 -13.16
CA PHE A 70 -7.80 -1.49 -13.02
C PHE A 70 -7.82 -0.03 -13.48
N SER A 71 -6.77 0.73 -13.15
CA SER A 71 -6.61 2.09 -13.65
C SER A 71 -6.45 2.14 -15.17
N GLY A 72 -5.59 1.29 -15.73
CA GLY A 72 -5.39 1.21 -17.18
C GLY A 72 -6.67 0.85 -17.94
N TYR A 73 -7.53 0.01 -17.36
CA TYR A 73 -8.84 -0.32 -17.91
C TYR A 73 -9.79 0.90 -17.92
N ILE A 74 -9.86 1.64 -16.81
CA ILE A 74 -10.65 2.89 -16.74
C ILE A 74 -10.13 3.91 -17.77
N TYR A 75 -8.80 4.03 -17.88
CA TYR A 75 -8.14 4.94 -18.82
C TYR A 75 -8.44 4.58 -20.27
N ARG A 76 -8.45 3.29 -20.63
CA ARG A 76 -8.83 2.82 -21.98
C ARG A 76 -10.31 3.08 -22.28
N ARG A 77 -11.18 2.94 -21.28
CA ARG A 77 -12.64 3.14 -21.43
C ARG A 77 -13.03 4.61 -21.59
N GLU A 78 -12.25 5.55 -21.06
CA GLU A 78 -12.50 6.99 -21.23
C GLU A 78 -11.88 7.59 -22.50
N PHE A 79 -10.94 6.89 -23.14
CA PHE A 79 -10.27 7.33 -24.37
C PHE A 79 -10.87 6.78 -25.66
N LEU A 80 -11.62 5.67 -25.60
CA LEU A 80 -12.46 5.13 -26.67
C LEU A 80 -13.86 5.76 -26.63
#